data_AF-A0A9X0PIN0-F1
#
_entry.id   AF-A0A9X0PIN0-F1
#
_cell.length_a   1.000
_cell.length_b   1.000
_cell.length_c   1.000
_cell.angle_alpha   90.00
_cell.angle_beta   90.00
_cell.angle_gamma   90.00
#
_symmetry.space_group_name_H-M   'P 1'
#
loop_
_entity.id
_entity.type
_entity.pdbx_description
1 polymer ?
#
loop_
_entity_poly.entity_id
_entity_poly.type
_entity_poly.pdbx_seq_one_letter_code
_entity_poly.pdbx_strand_id
1 'polypeptide(L)'
;MQRLLKNREWLLAGIIIVMIAGFAMRAPGFGRPGNLVNIFNDTSILIILALGQMAVILTKSIDLSVAANLAFTGMAVAMTNAAFPGIPLPLLIVMAVGIGAFLGSLNGVLVWWLGIPPIVVTLGTLTIYRGMAFVLSGGGWVNAHQLSPTFLNVPRTMILGMPVLSWVAILIIAGAWLVLGRTSFGRSAYASGGNPSAAVYAGIDVGRTRFFAFVLSGALAGLASYLWVSRYAVAYVDIAAGFELDSVAANVIGGISIAGGIGSVAGAVLGALFLGVIKNALPVIGISPFAQMAISGVVIVLAVVFNARAEARKGRIILRDRAAGDQPKEAAA
;
A
#
# COMPACT_ATOMS: atom_id res chain seq x y z
N MET A 1 -29.06 5.24 -10.37
CA MET A 1 -27.92 4.62 -11.08
C MET A 1 -26.78 5.61 -11.40
N GLN A 2 -27.05 6.81 -11.94
CA GLN A 2 -26.01 7.77 -12.35
C GLN A 2 -25.16 8.38 -11.20
N ARG A 3 -25.63 8.38 -9.94
CA ARG A 3 -24.84 8.79 -8.77
C ARG A 3 -23.86 7.71 -8.29
N LEU A 4 -24.16 6.42 -8.49
CA LEU A 4 -23.27 5.30 -8.13
C LEU A 4 -22.03 5.25 -9.05
N LEU A 5 -22.21 5.60 -10.33
CA LEU A 5 -21.12 5.67 -11.31
C LEU A 5 -20.22 6.91 -11.16
N LYS A 6 -20.62 7.91 -10.35
CA LYS A 6 -19.81 9.11 -10.09
C LYS A 6 -18.70 8.87 -9.05
N ASN A 7 -18.86 7.86 -8.20
CA ASN A 7 -17.92 7.54 -7.13
C ASN A 7 -17.15 6.28 -7.52
N ARG A 8 -15.87 6.44 -7.86
CA ARG A 8 -14.98 5.34 -8.30
C ARG A 8 -14.96 4.16 -7.32
N GLU A 9 -15.07 4.45 -6.02
CA GLU A 9 -15.15 3.45 -4.95
C GLU A 9 -16.35 2.51 -5.09
N TRP A 10 -17.54 3.03 -5.40
CA TRP A 10 -18.74 2.21 -5.58
C TRP A 10 -18.66 1.34 -6.83
N LEU A 11 -18.03 1.85 -7.89
CA LEU A 11 -17.76 1.07 -9.09
C LEU A 11 -16.79 -0.08 -8.81
N LEU A 12 -15.70 0.19 -8.10
CA LEU A 12 -14.72 -0.83 -7.72
C LEU A 12 -15.33 -1.87 -6.76
N ALA A 13 -16.11 -1.44 -5.77
CA ALA A 13 -16.85 -2.35 -4.89
C ALA A 13 -17.84 -3.22 -5.68
N GLY A 14 -18.56 -2.65 -6.64
CA GLY A 14 -19.44 -3.38 -7.55
C GLY A 14 -18.68 -4.44 -8.38
N ILE A 15 -17.51 -4.09 -8.91
CA ILE A 15 -16.64 -5.04 -9.64
C ILE A 15 -16.22 -6.19 -8.73
N ILE A 16 -15.79 -5.91 -7.49
CA ILE A 16 -15.41 -6.95 -6.52
C ILE A 16 -16.58 -7.89 -6.25
N ILE A 17 -17.78 -7.37 -6.04
CA ILE A 17 -18.99 -8.18 -5.82
C ILE A 17 -19.27 -9.08 -7.03
N VAL A 18 -19.21 -8.53 -8.25
CA VAL A 18 -19.40 -9.30 -9.48
C VAL A 18 -18.34 -10.39 -9.63
N MET A 19 -17.08 -10.10 -9.29
CA MET A 19 -16.00 -11.09 -9.31
C MET A 19 -16.25 -12.21 -8.32
N ILE A 20 -16.60 -11.89 -7.06
CA ILE A 20 -16.90 -12.89 -6.04
C ILE A 20 -18.07 -13.77 -6.49
N ALA A 21 -19.13 -13.19 -7.05
CA ALA A 21 -20.27 -13.94 -7.58
C ALA A 21 -19.83 -14.87 -8.73
N GLY A 22 -19.03 -14.38 -9.68
CA GLY A 22 -18.52 -15.17 -10.79
C GLY A 22 -17.64 -16.35 -10.34
N PHE A 23 -16.78 -16.14 -9.35
CA PHE A 23 -15.97 -17.22 -8.78
C PHE A 23 -16.80 -18.20 -7.95
N ALA A 24 -17.83 -17.72 -7.24
CA ALA A 24 -18.75 -18.59 -6.50
C ALA A 24 -19.52 -19.55 -7.41
N MET A 25 -19.76 -19.19 -8.68
CA MET A 25 -20.35 -20.10 -9.68
C MET A 25 -19.41 -21.24 -10.10
N ARG A 26 -18.08 -21.02 -10.06
CA ARG A 26 -17.06 -22.01 -10.46
C ARG A 26 -16.57 -22.86 -9.28
N ALA A 27 -16.53 -22.28 -8.09
CA ALA A 27 -16.03 -22.91 -6.88
C ALA A 27 -17.10 -22.85 -5.76
N PRO A 28 -17.90 -23.92 -5.59
CA PRO A 28 -18.92 -23.99 -4.55
C PRO A 28 -18.29 -23.79 -3.17
N GLY A 29 -18.59 -22.66 -2.52
CA GLY A 29 -18.01 -22.31 -1.22
C GLY A 29 -17.18 -21.03 -1.23
N PHE A 30 -16.77 -20.52 -2.40
CA PHE A 30 -15.96 -19.30 -2.48
C PHE A 30 -16.67 -18.08 -1.88
N GLY A 31 -17.98 -17.94 -2.09
CA GLY A 31 -18.80 -16.87 -1.54
C GLY A 31 -19.25 -17.07 -0.09
N ARG A 32 -18.85 -18.16 0.59
CA ARG A 32 -19.27 -18.41 1.98
C ARG A 32 -18.66 -17.37 2.93
N PRO A 33 -19.38 -16.90 3.96
CA PRO A 33 -18.87 -15.90 4.90
C PRO A 33 -17.50 -16.24 5.50
N GLY A 34 -17.27 -17.50 5.87
CA GLY A 34 -15.97 -17.95 6.39
C GLY A 34 -14.82 -17.81 5.38
N ASN A 35 -15.09 -18.08 4.09
CA ASN A 35 -14.09 -17.87 3.05
C ASN A 35 -13.85 -16.39 2.78
N LEU A 36 -14.89 -15.55 2.81
CA LEU A 36 -14.73 -14.09 2.68
C LEU A 36 -13.89 -13.49 3.82
N VAL A 37 -14.05 -13.98 5.05
CA VAL A 37 -13.18 -13.62 6.18
C VAL A 37 -11.74 -14.06 5.91
N ASN A 38 -11.51 -15.26 5.37
CA ASN A 38 -10.17 -15.71 5.01
C ASN A 38 -9.55 -14.82 3.92
N ILE A 39 -10.28 -14.49 2.85
CA ILE A 39 -9.81 -13.57 1.80
C ILE A 39 -9.43 -12.22 2.39
N PHE A 40 -10.27 -11.64 3.25
CA PHE A 40 -9.95 -10.38 3.92
C PHE A 40 -8.68 -10.51 4.78
N ASN A 41 -8.55 -11.62 5.51
CA ASN A 41 -7.40 -11.91 6.35
C ASN A 41 -6.10 -12.09 5.53
N ASP A 42 -6.14 -12.77 4.39
CA ASP A 42 -5.02 -12.90 3.44
C ASP A 42 -4.63 -11.55 2.85
N THR A 43 -5.61 -10.68 2.62
CA THR A 43 -5.40 -9.35 2.04
C THR A 43 -4.98 -8.30 3.07
N SER A 44 -5.12 -8.59 4.35
CA SER A 44 -4.89 -7.64 5.46
C SER A 44 -3.48 -7.05 5.43
N ILE A 45 -2.46 -7.86 5.13
CA ILE A 45 -1.08 -7.36 5.04
C ILE A 45 -0.91 -6.43 3.83
N LEU A 46 -1.48 -6.79 2.68
CA LEU A 46 -1.45 -5.92 1.49
C LEU A 46 -2.18 -4.59 1.75
N ILE A 47 -3.30 -4.60 2.48
CA ILE A 47 -4.01 -3.38 2.87
C ILE A 47 -3.11 -2.47 3.70
N ILE A 48 -2.45 -3.02 4.73
CA ILE A 48 -1.55 -2.24 5.61
C ILE A 48 -0.42 -1.60 4.79
N LEU A 49 0.22 -2.36 3.90
CA LEU A 49 1.27 -1.85 3.02
C LEU A 49 0.74 -0.83 2.01
N ALA A 50 -0.42 -1.08 1.41
CA ALA A 50 -1.06 -0.15 0.47
C ALA A 50 -1.38 1.20 1.14
N LEU A 51 -1.81 1.21 2.40
CA LEU A 51 -2.06 2.45 3.15
C LEU A 51 -0.77 3.22 3.47
N GLY A 52 0.33 2.52 3.77
CA GLY A 52 1.66 3.14 3.87
C GLY A 52 2.11 3.74 2.55
N GLN A 53 1.99 2.96 1.48
CA GLN A 53 2.31 3.40 0.12
C GLN A 53 1.42 4.56 -0.35
N MET A 54 0.15 4.61 0.07
CA MET A 54 -0.77 5.70 -0.23
C MET A 54 -0.23 7.02 0.31
N ALA A 55 0.25 7.05 1.55
CA ALA A 55 0.84 8.26 2.13
C ALA A 55 2.03 8.77 1.29
N VAL A 56 2.87 7.86 0.79
CA VAL A 56 4.02 8.18 -0.06
C VAL A 56 3.56 8.68 -1.45
N ILE A 57 2.63 7.98 -2.10
CA ILE A 57 2.07 8.34 -3.42
C ILE A 57 1.41 9.72 -3.37
N LEU A 58 0.66 10.02 -2.30
CA LEU A 58 0.04 11.34 -2.13
C LEU A 58 1.06 12.48 -2.21
N THR A 59 2.32 12.26 -1.86
CA THR A 59 3.39 13.27 -1.89
C THR A 59 4.23 13.29 -3.18
N LYS A 60 3.75 12.66 -4.27
CA LYS A 60 4.46 12.46 -5.56
C LYS A 60 5.70 11.56 -5.45
N SER A 61 5.66 10.58 -4.55
CA SER A 61 6.76 9.63 -4.36
C SER A 61 6.25 8.19 -4.50
N ILE A 62 7.16 7.24 -4.73
CA ILE A 62 6.85 5.80 -4.72
C ILE A 62 7.92 5.14 -3.86
N ASP A 63 7.50 4.36 -2.86
CA ASP A 63 8.40 3.54 -2.04
C ASP A 63 8.41 2.09 -2.54
N LEU A 64 9.40 1.74 -3.36
CA LEU A 64 9.59 0.36 -3.79
C LEU A 64 10.30 -0.50 -2.73
N SER A 65 10.91 0.11 -1.71
CA SER A 65 11.63 -0.61 -0.67
C SER A 65 10.71 -1.21 0.40
N VAL A 66 9.40 -0.88 0.39
CA VAL A 66 8.43 -1.23 1.43
C VAL A 66 8.40 -2.74 1.76
N ALA A 67 8.47 -3.60 0.75
CA ALA A 67 8.49 -5.04 0.95
C ALA A 67 9.85 -5.57 1.42
N ALA A 68 10.95 -4.93 1.00
CA ALA A 68 12.28 -5.26 1.48
C ALA A 68 12.49 -4.82 2.94
N ASN A 69 11.91 -3.69 3.33
CA ASN A 69 11.82 -3.25 4.73
C ASN A 69 11.02 -4.25 5.56
N LEU A 70 9.86 -4.71 5.07
CA LEU A 70 9.11 -5.80 5.69
C LEU A 70 10.00 -7.05 5.85
N ALA A 71 10.72 -7.45 4.81
CA ALA A 71 11.54 -8.65 4.86
C ALA A 71 12.69 -8.58 5.88
N PHE A 72 13.46 -7.49 5.85
CA PHE A 72 14.54 -7.26 6.80
C PHE A 72 14.02 -7.19 8.24
N THR A 73 12.99 -6.38 8.47
CA THR A 73 12.41 -6.21 9.81
C THR A 73 11.82 -7.51 10.33
N GLY A 74 11.14 -8.26 9.48
CA GLY A 74 10.57 -9.56 9.81
C GLY A 74 11.64 -10.56 10.20
N MET A 75 12.74 -10.63 9.45
CA MET A 75 13.90 -11.46 9.78
C MET A 75 14.50 -11.06 11.12
N ALA A 76 14.77 -9.77 11.35
CA ALA A 76 15.37 -9.27 12.59
C ALA A 76 14.51 -9.61 13.83
N VAL A 77 13.21 -9.39 13.74
CA VAL A 77 12.27 -9.68 14.82
C VAL A 77 12.09 -11.19 15.04
N ALA A 78 12.07 -11.99 13.96
CA ALA A 78 12.00 -13.45 14.04
C ALA A 78 13.23 -14.05 14.71
N MET A 79 14.42 -13.62 14.31
CA MET A 79 15.69 -14.05 14.91
C MET A 79 15.80 -13.62 16.37
N THR A 80 15.34 -12.41 16.69
CA THR A 80 15.29 -11.92 18.09
C THR A 80 14.38 -12.81 18.95
N ASN A 81 13.19 -13.15 18.46
CA ASN A 81 12.27 -14.04 19.16
C ASN A 81 12.82 -15.48 19.29
N ALA A 82 13.54 -15.96 18.28
CA ALA A 82 14.18 -17.28 18.31
C ALA A 82 15.34 -17.35 19.30
N ALA A 83 16.18 -16.30 19.37
CA ALA A 83 17.29 -16.22 20.31
C ALA A 83 16.83 -15.94 21.75
N PHE A 84 15.77 -15.14 21.92
CA PHE A 84 15.27 -14.71 23.22
C PHE A 84 13.74 -14.90 23.33
N PRO A 85 13.26 -16.16 23.45
CA PRO A 85 11.83 -16.47 23.45
C PRO A 85 11.06 -15.90 24.64
N GLY A 86 11.76 -15.45 25.70
CA GLY A 86 11.16 -14.79 26.87
C GLY A 86 10.81 -13.31 26.64
N ILE A 87 11.22 -12.71 25.52
CA ILE A 87 10.88 -11.30 25.24
C ILE A 87 9.37 -11.19 25.04
N PRO A 88 8.69 -10.26 25.76
CA PRO A 88 7.26 -10.05 25.59
C PRO A 88 6.93 -9.61 24.15
N LEU A 89 5.86 -10.18 23.60
CA LEU A 89 5.41 -9.87 22.24
C LEU A 89 5.21 -8.36 21.96
N PRO A 90 4.64 -7.54 22.87
CA PRO A 90 4.52 -6.10 22.62
C PRO A 90 5.86 -5.42 22.33
N LEU A 91 6.95 -5.86 22.97
CA LEU A 91 8.28 -5.30 22.72
C LEU A 91 8.81 -5.68 21.33
N LEU A 92 8.52 -6.90 20.86
CA LEU A 92 8.84 -7.31 19.49
C LEU A 92 8.05 -6.50 18.45
N ILE A 93 6.79 -6.16 18.72
CA ILE A 93 5.98 -5.32 17.85
C ILE A 93 6.53 -3.89 17.82
N VAL A 94 6.90 -3.32 18.97
CA VAL A 94 7.54 -2.00 19.05
C VAL A 94 8.87 -1.99 18.33
N MET A 95 9.68 -3.05 18.47
CA MET A 95 10.92 -3.23 17.72
C MET A 95 10.64 -3.29 16.20
N ALA A 96 9.64 -4.04 15.77
CA ALA A 96 9.27 -4.14 14.35
C ALA A 96 8.89 -2.78 13.78
N VAL A 97 7.99 -2.04 14.45
CA VAL A 97 7.59 -0.69 14.05
C VAL A 97 8.77 0.27 14.07
N GLY A 98 9.64 0.18 15.07
CA GLY A 98 10.82 1.03 15.23
C GLY A 98 11.86 0.83 14.13
N ILE A 99 12.24 -0.40 13.83
CA ILE A 99 13.16 -0.73 12.72
C ILE A 99 12.54 -0.28 11.39
N GLY A 100 11.27 -0.60 11.17
CA GLY A 100 10.57 -0.21 9.96
C GLY A 100 10.52 1.30 9.75
N ALA A 101 10.18 2.06 10.79
CA ALA A 101 10.15 3.52 10.78
C ALA A 101 11.55 4.12 10.57
N PHE A 102 12.58 3.52 11.17
CA PHE A 102 13.97 3.93 10.97
C PHE A 102 14.39 3.77 9.50
N LEU A 103 14.16 2.60 8.89
CA LEU A 103 14.47 2.38 7.47
C LEU A 103 13.65 3.28 6.55
N GLY A 104 12.37 3.53 6.88
CA GLY A 104 11.57 4.54 6.19
C GLY A 104 12.16 5.94 6.31
N SER A 105 12.65 6.32 7.49
CA SER A 105 13.28 7.61 7.73
C SER A 105 14.55 7.81 6.89
N LEU A 106 15.34 6.76 6.65
CA LEU A 106 16.53 6.84 5.78
C LEU A 106 16.12 7.23 4.35
N ASN A 107 15.09 6.58 3.79
CA ASN A 107 14.54 6.97 2.49
C ASN A 107 14.02 8.40 2.51
N GLY A 108 13.27 8.75 3.55
CA GLY A 108 12.74 10.09 3.74
C GLY A 108 13.84 11.16 3.74
N VAL A 109 14.96 10.93 4.43
CA VAL A 109 16.10 11.86 4.49
C VAL A 109 16.80 11.97 3.14
N LEU A 110 17.06 10.85 2.47
CA LEU A 110 17.71 10.85 1.16
C LEU A 110 16.86 11.60 0.11
N VAL A 111 15.53 11.46 0.18
CA VAL A 111 14.61 12.17 -0.73
C VAL A 111 14.47 13.64 -0.34
N TRP A 112 14.27 13.93 0.94
CA TRP A 112 13.99 15.30 1.40
C TRP A 112 15.25 16.16 1.40
N TRP A 113 16.32 15.70 2.02
CA TRP A 113 17.49 16.51 2.31
C TRP A 113 18.51 16.50 1.17
N LEU A 114 18.78 15.33 0.59
CA LEU A 114 19.71 15.22 -0.55
C LEU A 114 19.04 15.47 -1.90
N GLY A 115 17.71 15.59 -1.95
CA GLY A 115 16.96 15.87 -3.17
C GLY A 115 17.02 14.76 -4.22
N ILE A 116 17.36 13.53 -3.82
CA ILE A 116 17.48 12.40 -4.75
C ILE A 116 16.07 11.94 -5.17
N PRO A 117 15.84 11.64 -6.46
CA PRO A 117 14.55 11.13 -6.92
C PRO A 117 14.06 9.90 -6.12
N PRO A 118 12.82 9.89 -5.60
CA PRO A 118 12.32 8.83 -4.71
C PRO A 118 12.43 7.41 -5.25
N ILE A 119 12.16 7.22 -6.54
CA ILE A 119 12.24 5.90 -7.20
C ILE A 119 13.68 5.37 -7.16
N VAL A 120 14.69 6.23 -7.37
CA VAL A 120 16.10 5.83 -7.35
C VAL A 120 16.52 5.44 -5.93
N VAL A 121 16.16 6.25 -4.93
CA VAL A 121 16.42 5.96 -3.52
C VAL A 121 15.81 4.62 -3.11
N THR A 122 14.55 4.40 -3.46
CA THR A 122 13.78 3.25 -2.98
C THR A 122 14.11 1.96 -3.73
N LEU A 123 14.51 2.04 -5.01
CA LEU A 123 15.11 0.91 -5.72
C LEU A 123 16.46 0.53 -5.13
N GLY A 124 17.31 1.51 -4.81
CA GLY A 124 18.60 1.26 -4.18
C GLY A 124 18.46 0.68 -2.77
N THR A 125 17.55 1.21 -1.96
CA THR A 125 17.33 0.69 -0.61
C THR A 125 16.56 -0.61 -0.58
N LEU A 126 15.74 -0.93 -1.60
CA LEU A 126 15.17 -2.27 -1.78
C LEU A 126 16.29 -3.31 -1.78
N THR A 127 17.32 -3.14 -2.61
CA THR A 127 18.42 -4.11 -2.71
C THR A 127 19.29 -4.11 -1.46
N ILE A 128 19.56 -2.94 -0.86
CA ILE A 128 20.29 -2.84 0.42
C ILE A 128 19.55 -3.61 1.53
N TYR A 129 18.25 -3.39 1.71
CA TYR A 129 17.49 -4.04 2.79
C TYR A 129 17.39 -5.56 2.58
N ARG A 130 17.24 -6.03 1.33
CA ARG A 130 17.32 -7.47 1.00
C ARG A 130 18.70 -8.04 1.32
N GLY A 131 19.77 -7.34 0.94
CA GLY A 131 21.15 -7.73 1.26
C GLY A 131 21.41 -7.77 2.76
N MET A 132 20.94 -6.77 3.50
CA MET A 132 21.01 -6.74 4.96
C MET A 132 20.25 -7.92 5.59
N ALA A 133 19.11 -8.32 5.05
CA ALA A 133 18.36 -9.48 5.54
C ALA A 133 19.17 -10.78 5.36
N PHE A 134 19.85 -10.92 4.22
CA PHE A 134 20.75 -12.05 3.95
C PHE A 134 21.96 -12.06 4.90
N VAL A 135 22.63 -10.91 5.08
CA VAL A 135 23.79 -10.79 5.98
C VAL A 135 23.38 -11.09 7.42
N LEU A 136 22.23 -10.58 7.86
CA LEU A 136 21.72 -10.83 9.20
C LEU A 136 21.42 -12.31 9.45
N SER A 137 20.81 -13.00 8.48
CA SER A 137 20.45 -14.42 8.65
C SER A 137 21.55 -15.40 8.24
N GLY A 138 22.65 -14.93 7.66
CA GLY A 138 23.67 -15.78 7.03
C GLY A 138 23.11 -16.61 5.87
N GLY A 139 22.04 -16.14 5.22
CA GLY A 139 21.28 -16.90 4.22
C GLY A 139 20.33 -17.96 4.81
N GLY A 140 20.30 -18.12 6.13
CA GLY A 140 19.42 -19.04 6.85
C GLY A 140 17.97 -18.59 6.92
N TRP A 141 17.10 -19.53 7.28
CA TRP A 141 15.67 -19.31 7.46
C TRP A 141 15.30 -19.49 8.94
N VAL A 142 14.40 -18.65 9.44
CA VAL A 142 13.76 -18.86 10.74
C VAL A 142 12.45 -19.58 10.51
N ASN A 143 12.29 -20.77 11.07
CA ASN A 143 11.12 -21.63 10.86
C ASN A 143 10.23 -21.70 12.10
N ALA A 144 9.01 -22.21 11.93
CA ALA A 144 7.97 -22.25 12.96
C ALA A 144 8.44 -22.83 14.30
N HIS A 145 9.23 -23.90 14.30
CA HIS A 145 9.70 -24.58 15.51
C HIS A 145 10.68 -23.74 16.35
N GLN A 146 11.28 -22.70 15.78
CA GLN A 146 12.18 -21.77 16.47
C GLN A 146 11.43 -20.57 17.06
N LEU A 147 10.16 -20.38 16.69
CA LEU A 147 9.38 -19.23 17.12
C LEU A 147 8.54 -19.58 18.34
N SER A 148 8.51 -18.66 19.31
CA SER A 148 7.67 -18.81 20.50
C SER A 148 6.18 -18.97 20.13
N PRO A 149 5.39 -19.75 20.90
CA PRO A 149 3.97 -19.96 20.63
C PRO A 149 3.17 -18.65 20.61
N THR A 150 3.47 -17.72 21.52
CA THR A 150 2.82 -16.41 21.59
C THR A 150 3.05 -15.61 20.30
N PHE A 151 4.26 -15.68 19.73
CA PHE A 151 4.58 -15.01 18.48
C PHE A 151 3.71 -15.50 17.32
N LEU A 152 3.51 -16.83 17.21
CA LEU A 152 2.74 -17.47 16.14
C LEU A 152 1.22 -17.36 16.31
N ASN A 153 0.73 -17.45 17.55
CA ASN A 153 -0.70 -17.64 17.81
C ASN A 153 -1.48 -16.33 17.84
N VAL A 154 -0.87 -15.20 18.21
CA VAL A 154 -1.62 -13.94 18.37
C VAL A 154 -2.36 -13.53 17.09
N PRO A 155 -1.74 -13.45 15.90
CA PRO A 155 -2.45 -13.04 14.68
C PRO A 155 -3.48 -14.04 14.19
N ARG A 156 -3.36 -15.31 14.61
CA ARG A 156 -4.27 -16.43 14.28
C ARG A 156 -5.45 -16.56 15.23
N THR A 157 -5.36 -15.92 16.40
CA THR A 157 -6.41 -15.97 17.43
C THR A 157 -7.70 -15.41 16.87
N MET A 158 -8.80 -16.13 17.06
CA MET A 158 -10.11 -15.73 16.54
C MET A 158 -10.84 -14.88 17.57
N ILE A 159 -11.26 -13.68 17.16
CA ILE A 159 -12.09 -12.77 17.95
C ILE A 159 -13.31 -12.40 17.11
N LEU A 160 -14.51 -12.64 17.65
CA LEU A 160 -15.79 -12.36 16.96
C LEU A 160 -15.87 -12.95 15.54
N GLY A 161 -15.31 -14.14 15.34
CA GLY A 161 -15.32 -14.85 14.05
C GLY A 161 -14.27 -14.38 13.03
N MET A 162 -13.38 -13.44 13.39
CA MET A 162 -12.28 -12.98 12.54
C MET A 162 -10.92 -13.11 13.26
N PRO A 163 -9.83 -13.43 12.54
CA PRO A 163 -8.49 -13.45 13.11
C PRO A 163 -8.04 -12.06 13.59
N VAL A 164 -7.23 -12.01 14.65
CA VAL A 164 -6.63 -10.75 15.16
C VAL A 164 -5.91 -9.97 14.06
N LEU A 165 -5.25 -10.64 13.11
CA LEU A 165 -4.62 -9.97 11.96
C LEU A 165 -5.61 -9.09 11.18
N SER A 166 -6.83 -9.58 10.97
CA SER A 166 -7.89 -8.81 10.30
C SER A 166 -8.33 -7.61 11.14
N TRP A 167 -8.43 -7.77 12.45
CA TRP A 167 -8.72 -6.67 13.36
C TRP A 167 -7.62 -5.60 13.38
N VAL A 168 -6.35 -6.01 13.33
CA VAL A 168 -5.24 -5.07 13.19
C VAL A 168 -5.34 -4.29 11.88
N ALA A 169 -5.67 -4.95 10.76
CA ALA A 169 -5.91 -4.24 9.50
C ALA A 169 -7.08 -3.25 9.59
N ILE A 170 -8.20 -3.61 10.22
CA ILE A 170 -9.33 -2.70 10.46
C ILE A 170 -8.91 -1.49 11.30
N LEU A 171 -8.12 -1.71 12.36
CA LEU A 171 -7.59 -0.64 13.19
C LEU A 171 -6.68 0.30 12.38
N ILE A 172 -5.81 -0.24 11.52
CA ILE A 172 -4.94 0.54 10.64
C ILE A 172 -5.75 1.30 9.57
N ILE A 173 -6.81 0.72 9.02
CA ILE A 173 -7.72 1.43 8.10
C ILE A 173 -8.34 2.64 8.81
N ALA A 174 -8.86 2.44 10.03
CA ALA A 174 -9.44 3.53 10.82
C ALA A 174 -8.38 4.60 11.17
N GLY A 175 -7.19 4.18 11.56
CA GLY A 175 -6.05 5.06 11.83
C GLY A 175 -5.63 5.87 10.60
N ALA A 176 -5.53 5.22 9.43
CA ALA A 176 -5.20 5.88 8.17
C ALA A 176 -6.29 6.89 7.76
N TRP A 177 -7.57 6.55 7.94
CA TRP A 177 -8.68 7.47 7.68
C TRP A 177 -8.61 8.72 8.56
N LEU A 178 -8.26 8.57 9.84
CA LEU A 178 -8.06 9.70 10.76
C LEU A 178 -6.81 10.50 10.38
N VAL A 179 -5.66 9.85 10.21
CA VAL A 179 -4.38 10.51 9.92
C VAL A 179 -4.43 11.23 8.58
N LEU A 180 -4.82 10.56 7.49
CA LEU A 180 -4.83 11.15 6.16
C LEU A 180 -6.03 12.09 5.94
N GLY A 181 -7.18 11.82 6.57
CA GLY A 181 -8.40 12.60 6.35
C GLY A 181 -8.59 13.79 7.30
N ARG A 182 -8.05 13.74 8.53
CA ARG A 182 -8.38 14.71 9.59
C ARG A 182 -7.18 15.45 10.19
N THR A 183 -5.95 14.98 10.03
CA THR A 183 -4.77 15.64 10.62
C THR A 183 -4.12 16.69 9.70
N SER A 184 -3.24 17.52 10.27
CA SER A 184 -2.41 18.47 9.52
C SER A 184 -1.46 17.77 8.55
N PHE A 185 -0.89 16.62 8.95
CA PHE A 185 -0.05 15.81 8.07
C PHE A 185 -0.81 15.35 6.83
N GLY A 186 -2.03 14.82 7.00
CA GLY A 186 -2.88 14.41 5.88
C GLY A 186 -3.14 15.54 4.90
N ARG A 187 -3.62 16.70 5.39
CA ARG A 187 -3.85 17.90 4.55
C ARG A 187 -2.58 18.35 3.83
N SER A 188 -1.44 18.30 4.51
CA SER A 188 -0.13 18.65 3.93
C SER A 188 0.28 17.66 2.84
N ALA A 189 0.05 16.35 3.03
CA ALA A 189 0.33 15.32 2.04
C ALA A 189 -0.49 15.54 0.75
N TYR A 190 -1.80 15.78 0.88
CA TYR A 190 -2.65 16.09 -0.27
C TYR A 190 -2.24 17.38 -0.99
N ALA A 191 -1.96 18.46 -0.25
CA ALA A 191 -1.55 19.74 -0.84
C ALA A 191 -0.18 19.66 -1.53
N SER A 192 0.80 19.03 -0.88
CA SER A 192 2.16 18.85 -1.40
C SER A 192 2.19 18.00 -2.67
N GLY A 193 1.30 17.02 -2.80
CA GLY A 193 1.10 16.26 -4.02
C GLY A 193 0.44 17.06 -5.13
N GLY A 194 -0.71 17.67 -4.85
CA GLY A 194 -1.54 18.31 -5.88
C GLY A 194 -0.78 19.45 -6.57
N ASN A 195 -0.29 20.41 -5.79
CA ASN A 195 0.53 21.50 -6.30
C ASN A 195 1.63 21.86 -5.29
N PRO A 196 2.84 21.27 -5.43
CA PRO A 196 3.95 21.54 -4.53
C PRO A 196 4.29 23.02 -4.42
N SER A 197 4.25 23.77 -5.53
CA SER A 197 4.57 25.20 -5.55
C SER A 197 3.54 26.00 -4.74
N ALA A 198 2.25 25.73 -4.93
CA ALA A 198 1.19 26.38 -4.15
C ALA A 198 1.22 25.97 -2.67
N ALA A 199 1.61 24.74 -2.37
CA ALA A 199 1.77 24.26 -0.99
C ALA A 199 2.86 25.06 -0.25
N VAL A 200 3.99 25.35 -0.90
CA VAL A 200 5.05 26.19 -0.32
C VAL A 200 4.56 27.61 -0.03
N TYR A 201 3.81 28.23 -0.96
CA TYR A 201 3.20 29.55 -0.72
C TYR A 201 2.15 29.54 0.42
N ALA A 202 1.53 28.39 0.69
CA ALA A 202 0.64 28.19 1.82
C ALA A 202 1.37 27.83 3.13
N GLY A 203 2.70 27.89 3.17
CA GLY A 203 3.52 27.61 4.35
C GLY A 203 3.72 26.12 4.66
N ILE A 204 3.43 25.22 3.71
CA ILE A 204 3.61 23.78 3.88
C ILE A 204 5.02 23.39 3.42
N ASP A 205 5.78 22.79 4.32
CA ASP A 205 7.07 22.18 3.98
C ASP A 205 6.83 20.82 3.28
N VAL A 206 6.90 20.86 1.94
CA VAL A 206 6.75 19.70 1.06
C VAL A 206 7.78 18.61 1.39
N GLY A 207 9.00 19.02 1.75
CA GLY A 207 10.09 18.12 2.07
C GLY A 207 9.86 17.33 3.35
N ARG A 208 9.53 18.02 4.45
CA ARG A 208 9.17 17.40 5.73
C ARG A 208 7.95 16.49 5.58
N THR A 209 6.96 16.92 4.78
CA THR A 209 5.76 16.11 4.51
C THR A 209 6.12 14.79 3.83
N ARG A 210 7.02 14.81 2.84
CA ARG A 210 7.56 13.59 2.20
C ARG A 210 8.32 12.71 3.18
N PHE A 211 9.17 13.30 4.02
CA PHE A 211 9.91 12.56 5.05
C PHE A 211 8.96 11.77 5.97
N PHE A 212 7.95 12.43 6.54
CA PHE A 212 6.98 11.76 7.41
C PHE A 212 6.13 10.71 6.67
N ALA A 213 5.87 10.89 5.37
CA ALA A 213 5.20 9.88 4.56
C ALA A 213 6.03 8.58 4.45
N PHE A 214 7.34 8.70 4.22
CA PHE A 214 8.25 7.54 4.21
C PHE A 214 8.39 6.89 5.59
N VAL A 215 8.45 7.68 6.67
CA VAL A 215 8.47 7.15 8.04
C VAL A 215 7.20 6.35 8.34
N LEU A 216 6.02 6.87 7.95
CA LEU A 216 4.74 6.18 8.13
C LEU A 216 4.68 4.88 7.31
N SER A 217 5.12 4.92 6.04
CA SER A 217 5.23 3.72 5.18
C SER A 217 6.12 2.67 5.83
N GLY A 218 7.31 3.07 6.29
CA GLY A 218 8.24 2.19 6.97
C GLY A 218 7.70 1.61 8.27
N ALA A 219 7.04 2.42 9.11
CA ALA A 219 6.42 1.97 10.35
C ALA A 219 5.35 0.89 10.11
N LEU A 220 4.51 1.09 9.08
CA LEU A 220 3.49 0.12 8.67
C LEU A 220 4.10 -1.14 8.04
N ALA A 221 5.18 -1.02 7.27
CA ALA A 221 5.96 -2.16 6.78
C ALA A 221 6.57 -2.98 7.93
N GLY A 222 7.08 -2.28 8.96
CA GLY A 222 7.58 -2.88 10.18
C GLY A 222 6.49 -3.67 10.92
N LEU A 223 5.32 -3.08 11.15
CA LEU A 223 4.17 -3.80 11.74
C LEU A 223 3.75 -5.00 10.88
N ALA A 224 3.64 -4.80 9.57
CA ALA A 224 3.28 -5.84 8.61
C ALA A 224 4.28 -7.02 8.61
N SER A 225 5.55 -6.77 8.93
CA SER A 225 6.58 -7.82 8.97
C SER A 225 6.35 -8.84 10.06
N TYR A 226 6.04 -8.39 11.29
CA TYR A 226 5.67 -9.28 12.38
C TYR A 226 4.44 -10.12 11.99
N LEU A 227 3.41 -9.45 11.47
CA LEU A 227 2.17 -10.09 11.05
C LEU A 227 2.40 -11.13 9.94
N TRP A 228 3.27 -10.82 8.98
CA TRP A 228 3.67 -11.72 7.90
C TRP A 228 4.36 -12.97 8.43
N VAL A 229 5.45 -12.80 9.18
CA VAL A 229 6.25 -13.93 9.67
C VAL A 229 5.42 -14.81 10.60
N SER A 230 4.60 -14.21 11.47
CA SER A 230 3.71 -14.96 12.35
C SER A 230 2.64 -15.75 11.59
N ARG A 231 2.04 -15.15 10.54
CA ARG A 231 1.06 -15.82 9.69
C ARG A 231 1.66 -17.02 8.97
N TYR A 232 2.76 -16.82 8.24
CA TYR A 232 3.37 -17.86 7.41
C TYR A 232 4.35 -18.77 8.17
N ALA A 233 4.63 -18.47 9.44
CA ALA A 233 5.52 -19.22 10.32
C ALA A 233 6.94 -19.40 9.78
N VAL A 234 7.39 -18.50 8.92
CA VAL A 234 8.70 -18.56 8.30
C VAL A 234 9.21 -17.14 7.98
N ALA A 235 10.50 -16.92 8.19
CA ALA A 235 11.23 -15.75 7.72
C ALA A 235 12.45 -16.18 6.91
N TYR A 236 12.56 -15.63 5.70
CA TYR A 236 13.70 -15.79 4.78
C TYR A 236 13.87 -14.50 3.97
N VAL A 237 14.96 -14.38 3.23
CA VAL A 237 15.39 -13.11 2.59
C VAL A 237 14.36 -12.56 1.60
N ASP A 238 13.65 -13.43 0.89
CA ASP A 238 12.73 -13.06 -0.20
C ASP A 238 11.24 -13.03 0.21
N ILE A 239 10.92 -13.00 1.52
CA ILE A 239 9.52 -12.86 1.94
C ILE A 239 8.89 -11.57 1.38
N ALA A 240 7.60 -11.63 1.08
CA ALA A 240 6.83 -10.53 0.49
C ALA A 240 7.40 -9.95 -0.82
N ALA A 241 8.28 -10.67 -1.55
CA ALA A 241 8.72 -10.22 -2.87
C ALA A 241 7.53 -9.97 -3.81
N GLY A 242 7.57 -8.87 -4.54
CA GLY A 242 6.48 -8.41 -5.40
C GLY A 242 5.41 -7.57 -4.70
N PHE A 243 5.31 -7.61 -3.37
CA PHE A 243 4.31 -6.80 -2.65
C PHE A 243 4.61 -5.30 -2.74
N GLU A 244 5.85 -4.92 -3.06
CA GLU A 244 6.21 -3.55 -3.43
C GLU A 244 5.41 -3.06 -4.64
N LEU A 245 5.25 -3.89 -5.68
CA LEU A 245 4.46 -3.56 -6.86
C LEU A 245 2.96 -3.73 -6.59
N ASP A 246 2.57 -4.74 -5.81
CA ASP A 246 1.15 -4.94 -5.45
C ASP A 246 0.60 -3.78 -4.63
N SER A 247 1.39 -3.19 -3.73
CA SER A 247 0.96 -2.05 -2.91
C SER A 247 0.72 -0.80 -3.76
N VAL A 248 1.58 -0.55 -4.76
CA VAL A 248 1.38 0.50 -5.76
C VAL A 248 0.16 0.21 -6.60
N ALA A 249 0.04 -1.00 -7.12
CA ALA A 249 -1.09 -1.46 -7.92
C ALA A 249 -2.43 -1.31 -7.20
N ALA A 250 -2.50 -1.74 -5.94
CA ALA A 250 -3.69 -1.59 -5.09
C ALA A 250 -4.12 -0.12 -5.03
N ASN A 251 -3.18 0.79 -4.82
CA ASN A 251 -3.49 2.22 -4.78
C ASN A 251 -3.95 2.78 -6.13
N VAL A 252 -3.32 2.38 -7.23
CA VAL A 252 -3.68 2.82 -8.58
C VAL A 252 -5.06 2.28 -9.01
N ILE A 253 -5.34 1.00 -8.75
CA ILE A 253 -6.65 0.38 -8.95
C ILE A 253 -7.71 1.08 -8.10
N GLY A 254 -7.35 1.42 -6.86
CA GLY A 254 -8.15 2.23 -5.94
C GLY A 254 -8.41 3.67 -6.40
N GLY A 255 -7.78 4.12 -7.50
CA GLY A 255 -7.97 5.43 -8.09
C GLY A 255 -7.13 6.54 -7.45
N ILE A 256 -6.07 6.18 -6.71
CA ILE A 256 -5.08 7.13 -6.20
C ILE A 256 -4.17 7.53 -7.35
N SER A 257 -3.95 8.83 -7.53
CA SER A 257 -3.13 9.33 -8.63
C SER A 257 -1.65 9.17 -8.31
N ILE A 258 -0.89 8.59 -9.23
CA ILE A 258 0.58 8.53 -9.17
C ILE A 258 1.18 9.95 -9.24
N ALA A 259 0.46 10.89 -9.86
CA ALA A 259 0.81 12.30 -9.85
C ALA A 259 0.58 12.97 -8.48
N GLY A 260 0.11 12.24 -7.46
CA GLY A 260 -0.05 12.73 -6.09
C GLY A 260 -1.27 13.64 -5.87
N GLY A 261 -1.55 13.92 -4.60
CA GLY A 261 -2.59 14.86 -4.18
C GLY A 261 -4.04 14.45 -4.41
N ILE A 262 -4.30 13.27 -4.97
CA ILE A 262 -5.64 12.75 -5.23
C ILE A 262 -5.69 11.28 -4.80
N GLY A 263 -6.64 10.93 -3.95
CA GLY A 263 -6.80 9.56 -3.46
C GLY A 263 -7.70 9.47 -2.22
N SER A 264 -8.14 8.27 -1.89
CA SER A 264 -8.94 8.00 -0.68
C SER A 264 -8.51 6.69 -0.03
N VAL A 265 -8.69 6.62 1.30
CA VAL A 265 -8.38 5.42 2.08
C VAL A 265 -9.29 4.26 1.68
N ALA A 266 -10.58 4.53 1.43
CA ALA A 266 -11.51 3.53 0.93
C ALA A 266 -11.09 3.01 -0.46
N GLY A 267 -10.60 3.88 -1.34
CA GLY A 267 -10.02 3.48 -2.63
C GLY A 267 -8.83 2.52 -2.47
N ALA A 268 -7.85 2.87 -1.64
CA ALA A 268 -6.69 2.00 -1.35
C ALA A 268 -7.11 0.61 -0.84
N VAL A 269 -8.05 0.57 0.12
CA VAL A 269 -8.55 -0.68 0.69
C VAL A 269 -9.28 -1.51 -0.35
N LEU A 270 -10.18 -0.91 -1.13
CA LEU A 270 -10.90 -1.62 -2.19
C LEU A 270 -9.96 -2.12 -3.29
N GLY A 271 -8.93 -1.36 -3.65
CA GLY A 271 -7.93 -1.79 -4.62
C GLY A 271 -7.08 -2.96 -4.11
N ALA A 272 -6.69 -2.95 -2.84
CA ALA A 272 -6.02 -4.08 -2.20
C ALA A 272 -6.94 -5.31 -2.13
N LEU A 273 -8.21 -5.14 -1.74
CA LEU A 273 -9.22 -6.21 -1.73
C LEU A 273 -9.47 -6.80 -3.13
N PHE A 274 -9.51 -5.96 -4.14
CA PHE A 274 -9.64 -6.41 -5.52
C PHE A 274 -8.48 -7.32 -5.93
N LEU A 275 -7.22 -6.92 -5.66
CA LEU A 275 -6.06 -7.80 -5.90
C LEU A 275 -6.09 -9.04 -5.00
N GLY A 276 -6.51 -8.90 -3.75
CA GLY A 276 -6.66 -9.99 -2.79
C GLY A 276 -7.64 -11.05 -3.25
N VAL A 277 -8.79 -10.65 -3.79
CA VAL A 277 -9.78 -11.57 -4.38
C VAL A 277 -9.18 -12.30 -5.58
N ILE A 278 -8.47 -11.62 -6.49
CA ILE A 278 -7.79 -12.28 -7.62
C ILE A 278 -6.80 -13.33 -7.11
N LYS A 279 -5.96 -12.94 -6.14
CA LYS A 279 -4.89 -13.80 -5.62
C LYS A 279 -5.40 -15.02 -4.85
N ASN A 280 -6.59 -14.93 -4.25
CA ASN A 280 -7.23 -16.05 -3.57
C ASN A 280 -8.13 -16.88 -4.50
N ALA A 281 -8.75 -16.26 -5.51
CA ALA A 281 -9.71 -16.93 -6.37
C ALA A 281 -9.07 -17.77 -7.47
N LEU A 282 -8.03 -17.25 -8.13
CA LEU A 282 -7.39 -17.93 -9.27
C LEU A 282 -6.81 -19.31 -8.90
N PRO A 283 -6.11 -19.48 -7.76
CA PRO A 283 -5.65 -20.81 -7.33
C PRO A 283 -6.79 -21.79 -7.06
N VAL A 284 -7.91 -21.31 -6.48
CA VAL A 284 -9.06 -22.16 -6.14
C VAL A 284 -9.70 -22.78 -7.38
N ILE A 285 -9.62 -22.12 -8.53
CA ILE A 285 -10.12 -22.65 -9.82
C ILE A 285 -9.01 -23.35 -10.64
N GLY A 286 -7.86 -23.65 -10.03
CA GLY A 286 -6.78 -24.43 -10.65
C GLY A 286 -5.83 -23.65 -11.55
N ILE A 287 -5.83 -22.31 -11.50
CA ILE A 287 -4.87 -21.50 -12.26
C ILE A 287 -3.52 -21.50 -11.54
N SER A 288 -2.44 -21.70 -12.28
CA SER A 288 -1.09 -21.74 -11.71
C SER A 288 -0.69 -20.38 -11.12
N PRO A 289 0.15 -20.34 -10.07
CA PRO A 289 0.66 -19.08 -9.50
C PRO A 289 1.40 -18.20 -10.52
N PHE A 290 2.07 -18.81 -11.51
CA PHE A 290 2.75 -18.09 -12.59
C PHE A 290 1.76 -17.37 -13.52
N ALA A 291 0.68 -18.06 -13.92
CA ALA A 291 -0.38 -17.44 -14.71
C ALA A 291 -1.11 -16.36 -13.91
N GLN A 292 -1.32 -16.56 -12.61
CA GLN A 292 -1.87 -15.54 -11.71
C GLN A 292 -1.00 -14.28 -11.66
N MET A 293 0.34 -14.40 -11.63
CA MET A 293 1.23 -13.25 -11.69
C MET A 293 1.05 -12.47 -13.01
N ALA A 294 0.99 -13.18 -14.14
CA ALA A 294 0.76 -12.55 -15.44
C ALA A 294 -0.60 -11.83 -15.51
N ILE A 295 -1.68 -12.48 -15.05
CA ILE A 295 -3.03 -11.89 -14.99
C ILE A 295 -3.04 -10.65 -14.09
N SER A 296 -2.41 -10.73 -12.92
CA SER A 296 -2.31 -9.59 -12.01
C SER A 296 -1.60 -8.42 -12.68
N GLY A 297 -0.49 -8.66 -13.39
CA GLY A 297 0.22 -7.65 -14.16
C GLY A 297 -0.63 -7.00 -15.26
N VAL A 298 -1.37 -7.79 -16.03
CA VAL A 298 -2.29 -7.27 -17.07
C VAL A 298 -3.36 -6.37 -16.45
N VAL A 299 -3.95 -6.81 -15.34
CA VAL A 299 -4.99 -6.05 -14.63
C VAL A 299 -4.45 -4.71 -14.12
N ILE A 300 -3.21 -4.67 -13.62
CA ILE A 300 -2.54 -3.44 -13.19
C ILE A 300 -2.36 -2.48 -14.36
N VAL A 301 -1.85 -2.96 -15.50
CA VAL A 301 -1.66 -2.13 -16.70
C VAL A 301 -3.00 -1.54 -17.16
N LEU A 302 -4.06 -2.35 -17.21
CA LEU A 302 -5.40 -1.88 -17.56
C LEU A 302 -5.88 -0.80 -16.59
N ALA A 303 -5.72 -1.01 -15.28
CA ALA A 303 -6.10 -0.02 -14.27
C ALA A 303 -5.36 1.31 -14.45
N VAL A 304 -4.05 1.28 -14.70
CA VAL A 304 -3.23 2.47 -14.98
C VAL A 304 -3.74 3.20 -16.23
N VAL A 305 -4.01 2.47 -17.31
CA VAL A 305 -4.50 3.05 -18.58
C VAL A 305 -5.86 3.73 -18.38
N PHE A 306 -6.79 3.08 -17.68
CA PHE A 306 -8.10 3.68 -17.38
C PHE A 306 -7.97 4.92 -16.49
N ASN A 307 -7.08 4.88 -15.48
CA ASN A 307 -6.88 6.02 -14.60
C ASN A 307 -6.26 7.21 -15.35
N ALA A 308 -5.21 6.98 -16.13
CA ALA A 308 -4.53 8.02 -16.92
C ALA A 308 -5.48 8.69 -17.92
N ARG A 309 -6.31 7.91 -18.62
CA ARG A 309 -7.31 8.45 -19.56
C ARG A 309 -8.39 9.26 -18.87
N ALA A 310 -8.78 8.88 -17.65
CA ALA A 310 -9.79 9.61 -16.88
C ALA A 310 -9.26 10.94 -16.33
N GLU A 311 -7.97 11.02 -16.00
CA GLU A 311 -7.31 12.26 -15.56
C GLU A 311 -7.09 13.24 -16.72
N ALA A 312 -6.69 12.75 -17.91
CA ALA A 312 -6.42 13.58 -19.09
C ALA A 312 -7.64 14.41 -19.59
N ARG A 313 -8.88 13.97 -19.31
CA ARG A 313 -10.10 14.65 -19.79
C ARG A 313 -10.45 15.96 -19.08
N LYS A 314 -9.84 16.28 -17.93
CA LYS A 314 -10.16 17.51 -17.16
C LYS A 314 -9.40 18.77 -17.63
N GLY A 315 -8.57 18.68 -18.65
CA GLY A 315 -7.57 19.70 -19.01
C GLY A 315 -7.91 20.70 -20.12
N ARG A 316 -9.18 20.96 -20.48
CA ARG A 316 -9.51 22.06 -21.41
C ARG A 316 -10.83 22.70 -21.01
N ILE A 317 -10.76 23.96 -20.59
CA ILE A 317 -11.71 25.07 -20.81
C ILE A 317 -11.35 26.12 -19.74
N ILE A 318 -10.41 27.02 -20.01
CA ILE A 318 -10.45 28.43 -19.58
C ILE A 318 -9.55 29.18 -20.57
N LEU A 319 -10.04 30.25 -21.21
CA LEU A 319 -9.30 31.16 -22.10
C LEU A 319 -9.15 30.75 -23.58
N ARG A 320 -10.25 30.49 -24.28
CA ARG A 320 -10.26 30.63 -25.75
C ARG A 320 -11.15 31.76 -26.29
N ASP A 321 -11.94 32.41 -25.43
CA ASP A 321 -12.96 33.37 -25.86
C ASP A 321 -12.62 34.85 -25.63
N ARG A 322 -11.49 35.21 -24.99
CA ARG A 322 -11.09 36.62 -24.84
C ARG A 322 -10.15 37.14 -25.93
N ALA A 323 -9.50 36.26 -26.71
CA ALA A 323 -8.60 36.69 -27.79
C ALA A 323 -9.33 36.98 -29.11
N ALA A 324 -10.64 36.71 -29.19
CA ALA A 324 -11.43 36.89 -30.41
C ALA A 324 -12.30 38.18 -30.40
N GLY A 325 -12.27 38.98 -29.32
CA GLY A 325 -13.14 40.15 -29.14
C GLY A 325 -12.52 41.52 -29.44
N ASP A 326 -11.19 41.65 -29.42
CA ASP A 326 -10.49 42.95 -29.49
C ASP A 326 -9.72 43.14 -30.80
N GLN A 327 -10.34 42.91 -31.96
CA GLN A 327 -9.85 43.52 -33.19
C GLN A 327 -10.58 44.85 -33.41
N PRO A 328 -9.90 46.01 -33.30
CA PRO A 328 -10.49 47.28 -33.68
C PRO A 328 -10.76 47.23 -35.19
N LYS A 329 -12.02 47.47 -35.57
CA LYS A 329 -12.38 47.78 -36.96
C LYS A 329 -11.76 49.13 -37.31
N GLU A 330 -10.55 49.10 -37.86
CA GLU A 330 -9.96 50.26 -38.52
C GLU A 330 -10.84 50.72 -39.69
N ALA A 331 -10.83 52.04 -39.87
CA ALA A 331 -11.76 52.83 -40.64
C ALA A 331 -11.77 52.51 -42.15
N ALA A 332 -12.97 52.43 -42.71
CA ALA A 332 -13.22 52.64 -44.12
C ALA A 332 -14.05 53.92 -44.26
N ALA A 333 -13.35 55.05 -44.44
CA ALA A 333 -13.85 56.30 -45.03
C ALA A 333 -12.64 57.10 -45.52
#